data_AF-A0A2T9YU88-F1
#
_entry.id   AF-A0A2T9YU88-F1
#
_cell.length_a   1.000
_cell.length_b   1.000
_cell.length_c   1.000
_cell.angle_alpha   90.00
_cell.angle_beta   90.00
_cell.angle_gamma   90.00
#
_symmetry.space_group_name_H-M   'P 1'
#
loop_
_entity.id
_entity.type
_entity.pdbx_description
1 polymer ?
#
loop_
_entity_poly.entity_id
_entity_poly.type
_entity_poly.pdbx_seq_one_letter_code
_entity_poly.pdbx_strand_id
1 'polypeptide(L)'
;MLKGLQKLSFSNKSIFARSNIKNPFIYGTKVAGFASITNHKNFRLPSDFSPKLATQHKSIGNLYSKIPAIKNYKGIDFSSNRFFTLGTRITKENSVYKYDTNTANSVILGKRSFSVSRINNTENGNNGLAREVMFDYDGKTKKEYVNSKAVGYWLLYCSSMCFGIIVWGGLTRLTESGLSIVEWAPISGVKLPTTETEWEIEFEKYKSFPEYQKVHIDISMEDFKKIYFMEWFHRNIGRLLGLVFVIPAAYFISKGKVHKKNIAKVVGLGSLIGAQGAIGWFMVSSGLEKDLGEIPEAIPRVSQYRLTAHLGMAYLLYVMLFMYGSKTIRLNKLLTNKIKANKIREVLKNPRMKSYRNGVLHMTIATLITCLSGGMVAGLDAGLVYNEFPMMGNGIIPPKEEIWSENYAEDIHGNPQPMWYNLFENPTTVQLIHRGLATAILFGVSYSWWIGRRMKLNRANRILLNGTFIFGLSQVALGILTLVNYVPVSLASAHQANSVMLVATLLGLHSSLKQLPRVISK
;
A
#
# COMPACT_ATOMS: atom_id res chain seq x y z
N MET A 1 25.50 -51.04 -11.09
CA MET A 1 25.72 -50.47 -12.45
C MET A 1 24.97 -49.15 -12.53
N LEU A 2 25.43 -48.09 -13.19
CA LEU A 2 26.67 -47.89 -13.97
C LEU A 2 27.21 -46.46 -13.69
N LYS A 3 28.51 -46.21 -13.90
CA LYS A 3 29.17 -44.93 -13.58
C LYS A 3 29.14 -43.96 -14.78
N GLY A 4 28.97 -42.68 -14.46
CA GLY A 4 29.91 -41.64 -14.92
C GLY A 4 29.56 -40.82 -16.16
N LEU A 5 29.66 -39.50 -15.99
CA LEU A 5 30.63 -38.69 -16.72
C LEU A 5 31.04 -37.48 -15.86
N GLN A 6 32.21 -36.89 -16.13
CA GLN A 6 32.85 -35.91 -15.24
C GLN A 6 33.62 -34.87 -16.07
N LYS A 7 33.89 -33.71 -15.46
CA LYS A 7 34.78 -32.62 -15.91
C LYS A 7 34.26 -31.75 -17.06
N LEU A 8 34.07 -30.48 -16.74
CA LEU A 8 34.87 -29.42 -17.36
C LEU A 8 35.40 -28.50 -16.25
N SER A 9 36.64 -28.06 -16.38
CA SER A 9 37.34 -27.21 -15.41
C SER A 9 37.94 -26.03 -16.16
N PHE A 10 37.82 -24.83 -15.61
CA PHE A 10 38.57 -23.66 -16.07
C PHE A 10 39.24 -22.94 -14.91
N SER A 11 40.53 -22.67 -15.10
CA SER A 11 41.42 -22.05 -14.13
C SER A 11 41.23 -20.54 -14.10
N ASN A 12 41.15 -19.95 -12.90
CA ASN A 12 41.37 -18.52 -12.70
C ASN A 12 42.81 -18.30 -12.21
N LYS A 13 43.65 -17.67 -13.04
CA LYS A 13 44.96 -17.14 -12.62
C LYS A 13 44.82 -15.71 -12.14
N SER A 14 45.46 -15.40 -11.01
CA SER A 14 45.60 -14.04 -10.49
C SER A 14 46.71 -13.27 -11.24
N ILE A 15 46.46 -11.99 -11.54
CA ILE A 15 47.52 -11.02 -11.89
C ILE A 15 47.21 -9.69 -11.18
N PHE A 16 48.23 -9.10 -10.57
CA PHE A 16 48.19 -7.76 -9.95
C PHE A 16 48.31 -6.66 -11.01
N ALA A 17 47.62 -5.53 -10.80
CA ALA A 17 48.01 -4.24 -11.39
C ALA A 17 47.70 -3.09 -10.41
N ARG A 18 48.73 -2.27 -10.10
CA ARG A 18 48.56 -0.98 -9.40
C ARG A 18 48.40 0.14 -10.44
N SER A 19 47.62 1.16 -10.13
CA SER A 19 47.85 2.50 -10.69
C SER A 19 47.53 3.58 -9.64
N ASN A 20 48.49 4.48 -9.41
CA ASN A 20 48.33 5.63 -8.51
C ASN A 20 47.78 6.82 -9.28
N ILE A 21 46.88 7.61 -8.67
CA ILE A 21 46.67 9.02 -9.04
C ILE A 21 46.73 9.85 -7.75
N LYS A 22 47.69 10.79 -7.70
CA LYS A 22 47.76 11.90 -6.73
C LYS A 22 46.81 13.03 -7.21
N ASN A 23 46.42 14.06 -6.46
CA ASN A 23 47.22 14.97 -5.61
C ASN A 23 46.26 15.79 -4.68
N PRO A 24 46.64 16.87 -3.95
CA PRO A 24 46.19 17.07 -2.56
C PRO A 24 45.38 18.35 -2.30
N PHE A 25 44.98 18.58 -1.04
CA PHE A 25 45.37 19.78 -0.24
C PHE A 25 44.93 19.67 1.24
N ILE A 26 45.65 20.34 2.14
CA ILE A 26 45.43 20.46 3.60
C ILE A 26 45.84 21.93 3.95
N TYR A 27 45.16 22.74 4.77
CA TYR A 27 45.17 22.73 6.24
C TYR A 27 44.24 23.79 6.88
N GLY A 28 43.64 23.47 8.03
CA GLY A 28 43.32 24.40 9.13
C GLY A 28 42.08 25.33 9.01
N THR A 29 41.51 25.89 10.11
CA THR A 29 41.69 25.61 11.56
C THR A 29 40.54 26.18 12.42
N LYS A 30 40.44 25.76 13.69
CA LYS A 30 39.75 26.40 14.85
C LYS A 30 38.21 26.42 14.94
N VAL A 31 37.69 25.39 15.62
CA VAL A 31 36.85 25.40 16.84
C VAL A 31 36.15 26.73 17.25
N ALA A 32 34.82 26.72 17.22
CA ALA A 32 33.90 27.15 18.30
C ALA A 32 32.47 26.60 17.97
N GLY A 33 31.60 26.17 18.89
CA GLY A 33 31.75 26.08 20.35
C GLY A 33 30.60 26.78 21.09
N PHE A 34 29.38 26.24 21.08
CA PHE A 34 28.30 26.66 21.99
C PHE A 34 27.29 25.54 22.28
N ALA A 35 26.69 25.57 23.48
CA ALA A 35 25.84 24.51 24.02
C ALA A 35 24.33 24.86 24.03
N SER A 36 23.51 23.86 24.36
CA SER A 36 22.05 23.94 24.47
C SER A 36 21.58 24.72 25.71
N ILE A 37 20.56 25.57 25.54
CA ILE A 37 19.62 25.98 26.60
C ILE A 37 18.18 25.90 26.04
N THR A 38 17.23 25.49 26.88
CA THR A 38 15.82 25.23 26.54
C THR A 38 14.86 26.26 27.14
N ASN A 39 13.65 26.33 26.58
CA ASN A 39 12.38 26.83 27.17
C ASN A 39 12.36 28.19 27.90
N HIS A 40 11.41 29.06 27.55
CA HIS A 40 10.20 29.26 28.38
C HIS A 40 9.04 29.93 27.61
N LYS A 41 7.92 30.21 28.29
CA LYS A 41 6.60 30.52 27.70
C LYS A 41 6.17 31.99 27.87
N ASN A 42 5.10 32.34 27.14
CA ASN A 42 4.01 33.29 27.47
C ASN A 42 4.01 34.75 26.94
N PHE A 43 2.90 35.05 26.24
CA PHE A 43 1.92 36.13 26.50
C PHE A 43 1.84 37.44 25.67
N ARG A 44 0.57 37.68 25.28
CA ARG A 44 -0.20 38.93 25.04
C ARG A 44 0.08 39.86 23.84
N LEU A 45 -1.04 40.23 23.23
CA LEU A 45 -1.28 41.40 22.39
C LEU A 45 -1.52 42.64 23.26
N PRO A 46 -1.31 43.84 22.69
CA PRO A 46 -2.22 44.98 22.90
C PRO A 46 -2.96 45.36 21.61
N SER A 47 -4.00 46.18 21.74
CA SER A 47 -4.79 46.77 20.66
C SER A 47 -4.44 48.26 20.44
N ASP A 48 -5.12 48.86 19.46
CA ASP A 48 -5.36 50.32 19.28
C ASP A 48 -4.16 51.22 18.93
N PHE A 49 -4.23 51.85 17.74
CA PHE A 49 -4.29 53.32 17.60
C PHE A 49 -4.61 53.76 16.15
N SER A 50 -5.36 54.85 16.00
CA SER A 50 -5.58 55.59 14.73
C SER A 50 -6.23 56.96 15.05
N PRO A 51 -6.44 57.89 14.09
CA PRO A 51 -5.71 58.20 12.85
C PRO A 51 -5.36 59.72 12.75
N LYS A 52 -4.73 60.20 11.65
CA LYS A 52 -5.12 61.39 10.82
C LYS A 52 -4.00 62.00 9.93
N LEU A 53 -4.45 62.75 8.91
CA LEU A 53 -3.75 63.77 8.08
C LEU A 53 -2.62 63.25 7.15
N ALA A 54 -2.70 63.32 5.81
CA ALA A 54 -2.76 64.48 4.86
C ALA A 54 -1.33 65.00 4.48
N THR A 55 -1.03 65.53 3.28
CA THR A 55 -1.86 66.11 2.19
C THR A 55 -1.06 66.14 0.86
N GLN A 56 -1.71 66.18 -0.33
CA GLN A 56 -1.41 67.15 -1.42
C GLN A 56 -2.33 67.03 -2.68
N HIS A 57 -2.30 68.06 -3.55
CA HIS A 57 -3.18 68.35 -4.71
C HIS A 57 -2.68 67.72 -6.05
N LYS A 58 -3.29 67.84 -7.26
CA LYS A 58 -4.39 68.62 -7.93
C LYS A 58 -4.87 67.77 -9.16
N SER A 59 -5.79 68.06 -10.11
CA SER A 59 -6.75 69.12 -10.52
C SER A 59 -7.83 68.42 -11.42
N ILE A 60 -9.15 68.67 -11.37
CA ILE A 60 -9.99 69.83 -11.81
C ILE A 60 -10.40 69.83 -13.31
N GLY A 61 -11.71 69.90 -13.56
CA GLY A 61 -12.43 70.13 -14.83
C GLY A 61 -13.12 68.88 -15.43
N ASN A 62 -14.32 68.88 -16.02
CA ASN A 62 -15.41 69.87 -16.24
C ASN A 62 -16.68 69.11 -16.77
N LEU A 63 -17.94 69.60 -16.78
CA LEU A 63 -18.72 70.54 -15.95
C LEU A 63 -20.23 70.46 -16.38
N TYR A 64 -21.22 70.61 -15.47
CA TYR A 64 -22.71 70.61 -15.69
C TYR A 64 -23.32 69.39 -16.45
N SER A 65 -24.11 68.48 -15.87
CA SER A 65 -25.46 68.56 -15.25
C SER A 65 -26.66 68.74 -16.20
N LYS A 66 -27.59 67.75 -16.21
CA LYS A 66 -29.05 67.93 -16.30
C LYS A 66 -29.79 66.64 -15.89
N ILE A 67 -30.99 66.81 -15.34
CA ILE A 67 -31.92 65.84 -14.70
C ILE A 67 -33.32 66.17 -15.30
N PRO A 68 -34.31 65.25 -15.48
CA PRO A 68 -34.64 64.10 -14.60
C PRO A 68 -34.91 62.73 -15.26
N ALA A 69 -35.27 61.79 -14.38
CA ALA A 69 -35.53 60.36 -14.59
C ALA A 69 -36.93 60.00 -15.16
N ILE A 70 -37.19 58.69 -15.21
CA ILE A 70 -38.48 57.94 -15.20
C ILE A 70 -38.74 57.04 -16.44
N LYS A 71 -38.75 55.72 -16.17
CA LYS A 71 -39.50 54.58 -16.78
C LYS A 71 -39.99 54.68 -18.24
N ASN A 72 -39.66 53.67 -19.07
CA ASN A 72 -40.60 52.58 -19.45
C ASN A 72 -40.08 51.64 -20.55
N TYR A 73 -40.43 50.33 -20.47
CA TYR A 73 -40.42 49.31 -21.56
C TYR A 73 -39.02 48.99 -22.18
N LYS A 74 -38.66 47.83 -22.75
CA LYS A 74 -39.14 46.42 -22.84
C LYS A 74 -37.99 45.54 -22.25
N GLY A 75 -38.09 44.23 -21.97
CA GLY A 75 -38.82 43.16 -22.64
C GLY A 75 -37.96 42.55 -23.76
N ILE A 76 -37.65 41.25 -23.67
CA ILE A 76 -36.72 40.47 -24.51
C ILE A 76 -35.22 40.68 -24.16
N ASP A 77 -34.54 39.58 -23.80
CA ASP A 77 -33.08 39.42 -23.91
C ASP A 77 -32.80 38.16 -24.75
N PHE A 78 -31.81 38.21 -25.64
CA PHE A 78 -31.56 37.21 -26.67
C PHE A 78 -30.33 36.34 -26.35
N SER A 79 -30.62 35.08 -26.01
CA SER A 79 -29.84 33.90 -26.38
C SER A 79 -28.30 34.02 -26.50
N SER A 80 -27.61 33.63 -25.43
CA SER A 80 -26.49 32.66 -25.51
C SER A 80 -25.52 32.75 -26.71
N ASN A 81 -24.76 33.84 -26.82
CA ASN A 81 -23.66 33.90 -27.79
C ASN A 81 -22.52 32.93 -27.43
N ARG A 82 -22.30 31.91 -28.27
CA ARG A 82 -21.14 31.02 -28.17
C ARG A 82 -20.43 30.95 -29.53
N PHE A 83 -19.33 31.69 -29.64
CA PHE A 83 -18.52 31.76 -30.86
C PHE A 83 -18.02 30.38 -31.30
N PHE A 84 -18.15 30.10 -32.61
CA PHE A 84 -17.34 29.13 -33.32
C PHE A 84 -16.84 29.75 -34.62
N THR A 85 -15.54 30.04 -34.67
CA THR A 85 -14.85 30.44 -35.90
C THR A 85 -14.51 29.20 -36.72
N LEU A 86 -15.13 29.06 -37.89
CA LEU A 86 -14.71 28.12 -38.92
C LEU A 86 -14.54 28.86 -40.24
N GLY A 87 -13.30 29.00 -40.69
CA GLY A 87 -12.96 29.76 -41.89
C GLY A 87 -13.05 28.93 -43.16
N THR A 88 -14.17 29.00 -43.87
CA THR A 88 -14.31 28.48 -45.25
C THR A 88 -14.96 29.52 -46.15
N ARG A 89 -14.19 29.99 -47.15
CA ARG A 89 -14.61 30.99 -48.13
C ARG A 89 -15.50 30.34 -49.19
N ILE A 90 -16.75 30.76 -49.29
CA ILE A 90 -17.71 30.27 -50.30
C ILE A 90 -18.20 31.45 -51.13
N THR A 91 -18.20 31.29 -52.46
CA THR A 91 -18.71 32.26 -53.44
C THR A 91 -20.24 32.17 -53.57
N LYS A 92 -20.88 33.26 -54.01
CA LYS A 92 -22.33 33.28 -54.25
C LYS A 92 -22.74 32.23 -55.31
N GLU A 93 -23.78 31.47 -55.02
CA GLU A 93 -24.81 31.13 -56.00
C GLU A 93 -26.13 30.74 -55.32
N ASN A 94 -27.25 30.82 -56.06
CA ASN A 94 -28.59 30.80 -55.47
C ASN A 94 -29.11 29.39 -55.17
N SER A 95 -29.65 29.17 -53.97
CA SER A 95 -30.55 28.05 -53.67
C SER A 95 -31.55 28.44 -52.58
N VAL A 96 -32.82 28.07 -52.76
CA VAL A 96 -33.93 28.44 -51.86
C VAL A 96 -34.08 27.41 -50.76
N TYR A 97 -33.90 27.84 -49.50
CA TYR A 97 -34.08 26.99 -48.33
C TYR A 97 -35.49 27.10 -47.75
N LYS A 98 -36.36 26.14 -48.08
CA LYS A 98 -37.54 25.85 -47.24
C LYS A 98 -37.07 25.18 -45.95
N TYR A 99 -37.32 25.81 -44.81
CA TYR A 99 -37.27 25.15 -43.51
C TYR A 99 -38.64 24.55 -43.21
N ASP A 100 -38.72 23.22 -43.18
CA ASP A 100 -39.88 22.51 -42.65
C ASP A 100 -39.55 22.05 -41.22
N THR A 101 -40.36 22.45 -40.25
CA THR A 101 -40.07 22.33 -38.82
C THR A 101 -40.68 21.09 -38.18
N ASN A 102 -40.52 19.92 -38.81
CA ASN A 102 -40.56 18.63 -38.11
C ASN A 102 -39.79 17.51 -38.84
N THR A 103 -39.28 16.56 -38.06
CA THR A 103 -38.67 15.28 -38.51
C THR A 103 -37.60 15.35 -39.62
N ALA A 104 -36.33 15.62 -39.23
CA ALA A 104 -35.15 15.30 -40.04
C ALA A 104 -34.16 14.40 -39.27
N ASN A 105 -33.73 13.30 -39.90
CA ASN A 105 -32.73 12.34 -39.39
C ASN A 105 -31.65 11.98 -40.44
N SER A 106 -31.51 12.82 -41.47
CA SER A 106 -30.54 12.65 -42.55
C SER A 106 -30.10 14.02 -43.06
N VAL A 107 -28.83 14.13 -43.46
CA VAL A 107 -28.33 15.26 -44.26
C VAL A 107 -28.06 14.74 -45.67
N ILE A 108 -28.58 15.47 -46.67
CA ILE A 108 -28.43 15.12 -48.09
C ILE A 108 -27.38 16.04 -48.69
N LEU A 109 -26.33 15.45 -49.28
CA LEU A 109 -25.27 16.14 -50.00
C LEU A 109 -25.14 15.51 -51.39
N GLY A 110 -25.86 16.08 -52.35
CA GLY A 110 -26.04 15.50 -53.67
C GLY A 110 -26.75 14.14 -53.63
N LYS A 111 -26.42 13.24 -54.55
CA LYS A 111 -27.06 11.91 -54.69
C LYS A 111 -26.63 10.87 -53.62
N ARG A 112 -26.22 11.28 -52.41
CA ARG A 112 -25.87 10.37 -51.31
C ARG A 112 -26.51 10.83 -50.00
N SER A 113 -27.30 9.94 -49.40
CA SER A 113 -27.90 10.10 -48.08
C SER A 113 -26.95 9.59 -46.99
N PHE A 114 -26.63 10.42 -46.01
CA PHE A 114 -25.88 10.00 -44.83
C PHE A 114 -26.83 9.81 -43.65
N SER A 115 -26.91 8.57 -43.14
CA SER A 115 -27.63 8.24 -41.91
C SER A 115 -26.84 8.75 -40.71
N VAL A 116 -27.29 9.86 -40.12
CA VAL A 116 -26.72 10.41 -38.89
C VAL A 116 -27.40 9.71 -37.72
N SER A 117 -26.81 8.61 -37.25
CA SER A 117 -27.27 7.93 -36.05
C SER A 117 -27.18 8.88 -34.86
N ARG A 118 -28.34 9.26 -34.30
CA ARG A 118 -28.41 10.07 -33.08
C ARG A 118 -27.77 9.30 -31.93
N ILE A 119 -26.51 9.63 -31.62
CA ILE A 119 -25.95 9.34 -30.30
C ILE A 119 -26.73 10.20 -29.32
N ASN A 120 -27.73 9.60 -28.67
CA ASN A 120 -28.48 10.23 -27.60
C ASN A 120 -27.52 10.52 -26.44
N ASN A 121 -27.02 11.75 -26.39
CA ASN A 121 -26.32 12.32 -25.25
C ASN A 121 -27.33 12.47 -24.09
N THR A 122 -27.71 11.35 -23.48
CA THR A 122 -28.49 11.36 -22.24
C THR A 122 -27.65 12.01 -21.15
N GLU A 123 -28.13 13.10 -20.57
CA GLU A 123 -27.51 13.79 -19.43
C GLU A 123 -27.66 12.99 -18.12
N ASN A 124 -27.20 11.74 -18.14
CA ASN A 124 -27.21 10.81 -17.01
C ASN A 124 -25.98 9.90 -17.05
N GLY A 125 -24.79 10.49 -17.18
CA GLY A 125 -23.50 9.78 -17.26
C GLY A 125 -23.04 9.07 -15.97
N ASN A 126 -23.95 8.57 -15.13
CA ASN A 126 -23.62 7.97 -13.83
C ASN A 126 -24.64 6.95 -13.28
N ASN A 127 -25.21 6.08 -14.12
CA ASN A 127 -26.17 5.00 -13.78
C ASN A 127 -25.69 3.96 -12.73
N GLY A 128 -24.56 4.18 -12.05
CA GLY A 128 -24.00 3.29 -11.03
C GLY A 128 -23.37 1.99 -11.57
N LEU A 129 -23.45 1.72 -12.86
CA LEU A 129 -22.92 0.53 -13.54
C LEU A 129 -21.42 0.64 -13.88
N ALA A 130 -20.86 -0.46 -14.37
CA ALA A 130 -19.57 -0.44 -15.06
C ALA A 130 -19.71 0.11 -16.50
N ARG A 131 -18.60 0.59 -17.05
CA ARG A 131 -18.53 1.24 -18.37
C ARG A 131 -17.17 1.03 -19.03
N GLU A 132 -17.15 1.13 -20.34
CA GLU A 132 -15.94 1.22 -21.14
C GLU A 132 -15.64 2.69 -21.43
N VAL A 133 -14.37 3.11 -21.40
CA VAL A 133 -13.97 4.49 -21.68
C VAL A 133 -12.68 4.52 -22.48
N MET A 134 -12.62 5.38 -23.49
CA MET A 134 -11.39 5.66 -24.24
C MET A 134 -10.59 6.77 -23.56
N PHE A 135 -9.36 6.44 -23.18
CA PHE A 135 -8.45 7.32 -22.44
C PHE A 135 -7.17 7.59 -23.23
N ASP A 136 -6.77 8.85 -23.37
CA ASP A 136 -5.45 9.25 -23.90
C ASP A 136 -4.41 9.23 -22.77
N TYR A 137 -3.39 8.39 -22.94
CA TYR A 137 -2.18 8.30 -22.11
C TYR A 137 -0.98 8.92 -22.84
N ASP A 138 -1.00 10.25 -22.96
CA ASP A 138 0.07 11.08 -23.50
C ASP A 138 0.45 10.75 -24.96
N GLY A 139 -0.57 10.80 -25.83
CA GLY A 139 -0.51 10.43 -27.24
C GLY A 139 -0.94 8.98 -27.51
N LYS A 140 -1.06 8.13 -26.48
CA LYS A 140 -1.45 6.72 -26.61
C LYS A 140 -2.89 6.50 -26.14
N THR A 141 -3.82 6.48 -27.09
CA THR A 141 -5.23 6.11 -26.84
C THR A 141 -5.34 4.66 -26.36
N LYS A 142 -6.05 4.44 -25.26
CA LYS A 142 -6.28 3.13 -24.66
C LYS A 142 -7.70 2.98 -24.11
N LYS A 143 -8.32 1.85 -24.43
CA LYS A 143 -9.59 1.35 -23.90
C LYS A 143 -9.38 0.83 -22.47
N GLU A 144 -10.02 1.45 -21.47
CA GLU A 144 -10.01 0.99 -20.07
C GLU A 144 -11.43 0.64 -19.60
N TYR A 145 -11.53 -0.45 -18.85
CA TYR A 145 -12.79 -0.98 -18.33
C TYR A 145 -12.99 -0.51 -16.88
N VAL A 146 -13.94 0.40 -16.68
CA VAL A 146 -14.14 1.12 -15.42
C VAL A 146 -15.34 0.52 -14.68
N ASN A 147 -15.08 -0.16 -13.56
CA ASN A 147 -16.12 -0.62 -12.64
C ASN A 147 -16.83 0.57 -11.97
N SER A 148 -17.98 0.32 -11.36
CA SER A 148 -18.72 1.31 -10.57
C SER A 148 -17.88 1.93 -9.43
N LYS A 149 -18.29 3.11 -8.94
CA LYS A 149 -17.69 3.71 -7.72
C LYS A 149 -17.78 2.77 -6.52
N ALA A 150 -18.86 2.00 -6.39
CA ALA A 150 -19.16 1.17 -5.23
C ALA A 150 -18.16 0.01 -5.11
N VAL A 151 -17.85 -0.67 -6.22
CA VAL A 151 -16.79 -1.69 -6.28
C VAL A 151 -15.45 -1.13 -5.80
N GLY A 152 -15.14 0.13 -6.15
CA GLY A 152 -13.92 0.80 -5.70
C GLY A 152 -13.84 0.98 -4.18
N TYR A 153 -14.95 1.36 -3.52
CA TYR A 153 -15.00 1.50 -2.06
C TYR A 153 -15.02 0.15 -1.33
N TRP A 154 -15.76 -0.83 -1.84
CA TRP A 154 -15.80 -2.19 -1.30
C TRP A 154 -14.41 -2.87 -1.32
N LEU A 155 -13.65 -2.75 -2.41
CA LEU A 155 -12.28 -3.27 -2.46
C LEU A 155 -11.34 -2.58 -1.46
N LEU A 156 -11.55 -1.28 -1.17
CA LEU A 156 -10.80 -0.61 -0.10
C LEU A 156 -11.26 -1.05 1.30
N TYR A 157 -12.54 -1.33 1.52
CA TYR A 157 -13.03 -1.88 2.79
C TYR A 157 -12.44 -3.27 3.06
N CYS A 158 -12.41 -4.15 2.05
CA CYS A 158 -11.72 -5.44 2.12
C CYS A 158 -10.21 -5.28 2.39
N SER A 159 -9.57 -4.25 1.83
CA SER A 159 -8.16 -3.91 2.12
C SER A 159 -7.98 -3.45 3.58
N SER A 160 -8.89 -2.64 4.13
CA SER A 160 -8.87 -2.23 5.55
C SER A 160 -9.12 -3.40 6.50
N MET A 161 -10.01 -4.34 6.16
CA MET A 161 -10.16 -5.59 6.91
C MET A 161 -8.89 -6.43 6.85
N CYS A 162 -8.30 -6.60 5.67
CA CYS A 162 -7.04 -7.33 5.49
C CYS A 162 -5.88 -6.73 6.31
N PHE A 163 -5.80 -5.39 6.44
CA PHE A 163 -4.90 -4.74 7.39
C PHE A 163 -5.16 -5.16 8.84
N GLY A 164 -6.42 -5.12 9.31
CA GLY A 164 -6.76 -5.56 10.67
C GLY A 164 -6.44 -7.03 10.92
N ILE A 165 -6.65 -7.90 9.93
CA ILE A 165 -6.30 -9.32 9.97
C ILE A 165 -4.79 -9.52 10.05
N ILE A 166 -3.99 -8.75 9.31
CA ILE A 166 -2.51 -8.78 9.40
C ILE A 166 -2.04 -8.37 10.81
N VAL A 167 -2.63 -7.33 11.41
CA VAL A 167 -2.26 -6.92 12.77
C VAL A 167 -2.65 -7.98 13.80
N TRP A 168 -3.86 -8.54 13.70
CA TRP A 168 -4.34 -9.57 14.62
C TRP A 168 -3.58 -10.91 14.47
N GLY A 169 -3.19 -11.30 13.26
CA GLY A 169 -2.32 -12.46 13.05
C GLY A 169 -0.93 -12.26 13.67
N GLY A 170 -0.41 -11.02 13.64
CA GLY A 170 0.77 -10.63 14.39
C GLY A 170 0.59 -10.84 15.90
N LEU A 171 -0.50 -10.33 16.48
CA LEU A 171 -0.84 -10.60 17.89
C LEU A 171 -0.92 -12.10 18.19
N THR A 172 -1.59 -12.88 17.35
CA THR A 172 -1.77 -14.34 17.52
C THR A 172 -0.43 -15.09 17.57
N ARG A 173 0.59 -14.66 16.81
CA ARG A 173 1.96 -15.21 16.91
C ARG A 173 2.74 -14.68 18.12
N LEU A 174 2.56 -13.41 18.47
CA LEU A 174 3.24 -12.75 19.59
C LEU A 174 2.68 -13.15 20.97
N THR A 175 1.49 -13.76 21.02
CA THR A 175 0.90 -14.38 22.22
C THR A 175 0.91 -15.91 22.14
N GLU A 176 1.77 -16.47 21.27
CA GLU A 176 2.00 -17.91 21.06
C GLU A 176 0.71 -18.73 20.93
N SER A 177 -0.32 -18.10 20.38
CA SER A 177 -1.67 -18.64 20.24
C SER A 177 -1.87 -19.34 18.89
N GLY A 178 -0.78 -19.74 18.24
CA GLY A 178 -0.79 -20.15 16.83
C GLY A 178 -1.33 -21.55 16.58
N LEU A 179 -1.30 -22.43 17.59
CA LEU A 179 -1.66 -23.85 17.49
C LEU A 179 -2.76 -24.25 18.51
N SER A 180 -3.37 -23.26 19.19
CA SER A 180 -4.39 -23.47 20.24
C SER A 180 -5.67 -24.16 19.75
N ILE A 181 -6.02 -24.01 18.46
CA ILE A 181 -7.21 -24.61 17.83
C ILE A 181 -6.77 -25.68 16.84
N VAL A 182 -6.54 -26.87 17.36
CA VAL A 182 -5.97 -28.02 16.65
C VAL A 182 -6.84 -28.54 15.50
N GLU A 183 -8.14 -28.30 15.54
CA GLU A 183 -9.08 -28.73 14.49
C GLU A 183 -9.21 -27.71 13.34
N TRP A 184 -9.20 -28.19 12.10
CA TRP A 184 -9.64 -27.41 10.95
C TRP A 184 -11.14 -27.59 10.71
N ALA A 185 -11.93 -26.73 11.36
CA ALA A 185 -13.38 -26.72 11.27
C ALA A 185 -13.90 -25.47 10.52
N PRO A 186 -14.10 -25.50 9.18
CA PRO A 186 -14.44 -24.30 8.42
C PRO A 186 -15.78 -23.67 8.81
N ILE A 187 -16.76 -24.50 9.18
CA ILE A 187 -18.15 -24.10 9.48
C ILE A 187 -18.46 -24.22 10.98
N SER A 188 -18.22 -25.38 11.60
CA SER A 188 -18.52 -25.60 13.03
C SER A 188 -17.66 -24.73 13.95
N GLY A 189 -16.37 -24.56 13.65
CA GLY A 189 -15.42 -23.70 14.39
C GLY A 189 -15.66 -22.19 14.24
N VAL A 190 -16.89 -21.78 13.92
CA VAL A 190 -17.39 -20.40 14.04
C VAL A 190 -17.97 -20.14 15.44
N LYS A 191 -18.58 -21.15 16.08
CA LYS A 191 -19.01 -21.03 17.48
C LYS A 191 -17.77 -20.86 18.38
N LEU A 192 -17.83 -19.95 19.35
CA LEU A 192 -16.89 -19.94 20.48
C LEU A 192 -17.45 -20.89 21.56
N PRO A 193 -16.62 -21.67 22.28
CA PRO A 193 -17.09 -22.43 23.44
C PRO A 193 -17.75 -21.52 24.48
N THR A 194 -18.91 -21.95 24.98
CA THR A 194 -19.80 -21.14 25.84
C THR A 194 -20.12 -21.78 27.18
N THR A 195 -20.11 -23.10 27.27
CA THR A 195 -20.27 -23.83 28.54
C THR A 195 -18.93 -24.35 29.05
N GLU A 196 -18.86 -24.70 30.33
CA GLU A 196 -17.68 -25.29 30.96
C GLU A 196 -17.23 -26.56 30.24
N THR A 197 -18.17 -27.48 29.98
CA THR A 197 -17.91 -28.73 29.23
C THR A 197 -17.43 -28.52 27.80
N GLU A 198 -17.87 -27.45 27.11
CA GLU A 198 -17.31 -27.10 25.79
C GLU A 198 -15.85 -26.64 25.89
N TRP A 199 -15.48 -25.94 26.97
CA TRP A 199 -14.10 -25.53 27.23
C TRP A 199 -13.21 -26.70 27.67
N GLU A 200 -13.72 -27.63 28.48
CA GLU A 200 -13.04 -28.87 28.87
C GLU A 200 -12.68 -29.71 27.63
N ILE A 201 -13.66 -29.93 26.72
CA ILE A 201 -13.45 -30.69 25.48
C ILE A 201 -12.34 -30.08 24.62
N GLU A 202 -12.31 -28.76 24.44
CA GLU A 202 -11.26 -28.10 23.65
C GLU A 202 -9.90 -28.11 24.36
N PHE A 203 -9.88 -28.07 25.70
CA PHE A 203 -8.64 -28.11 26.48
C PHE A 203 -8.01 -29.51 26.53
N GLU A 204 -8.82 -30.58 26.67
CA GLU A 204 -8.32 -31.95 26.57
C GLU A 204 -7.78 -32.27 25.16
N LYS A 205 -8.38 -31.71 24.11
CA LYS A 205 -7.77 -31.74 22.77
C LYS A 205 -6.39 -31.07 22.79
N TYR A 206 -6.28 -29.86 23.33
CA TYR A 206 -5.03 -29.09 23.35
C TYR A 206 -3.88 -29.81 24.09
N LYS A 207 -4.16 -30.43 25.26
CA LYS A 207 -3.20 -31.23 26.05
C LYS A 207 -2.53 -32.37 25.26
N SER A 208 -3.20 -32.89 24.24
CA SER A 208 -2.68 -34.01 23.43
C SER A 208 -1.59 -33.60 22.43
N PHE A 209 -1.28 -32.31 22.28
CA PHE A 209 -0.32 -31.80 21.30
C PHE A 209 1.00 -31.30 21.92
N PRO A 210 2.10 -31.29 21.15
CA PRO A 210 3.41 -30.89 21.63
C PRO A 210 3.50 -29.47 22.23
N GLU A 211 2.68 -28.50 21.78
CA GLU A 211 2.73 -27.12 22.29
C GLU A 211 2.39 -27.04 23.80
N TYR A 212 1.36 -27.76 24.26
CA TYR A 212 1.09 -27.92 25.70
C TYR A 212 2.23 -28.63 26.43
N GLN A 213 2.80 -29.67 25.80
CA GLN A 213 3.77 -30.58 26.43
C GLN A 213 5.20 -29.99 26.53
N LYS A 214 5.52 -28.97 25.72
CA LYS A 214 6.88 -28.38 25.64
C LYS A 214 6.93 -26.86 25.85
N VAL A 215 5.82 -26.14 25.70
CA VAL A 215 5.78 -24.66 25.77
C VAL A 215 4.82 -24.20 26.86
N HIS A 216 3.54 -24.60 26.77
CA HIS A 216 2.47 -24.21 27.69
C HIS A 216 2.21 -25.27 28.77
N ILE A 217 3.28 -25.73 29.42
CA ILE A 217 3.22 -26.73 30.49
C ILE A 217 2.39 -26.18 31.66
N ASP A 218 1.42 -26.95 32.11
CA ASP A 218 0.48 -26.62 33.21
C ASP A 218 -0.26 -25.28 33.07
N ILE A 219 -0.48 -24.82 31.82
CA ILE A 219 -1.27 -23.62 31.52
C ILE A 219 -2.69 -23.69 32.13
N SER A 220 -3.14 -22.59 32.73
CA SER A 220 -4.47 -22.55 33.35
C SER A 220 -5.59 -22.57 32.30
N MET A 221 -6.78 -23.05 32.70
CA MET A 221 -7.99 -22.95 31.88
C MET A 221 -8.37 -21.48 31.55
N GLU A 222 -7.97 -20.50 32.36
CA GLU A 222 -8.18 -19.08 32.06
C GLU A 222 -7.23 -18.58 30.96
N ASP A 223 -5.97 -19.03 30.98
CA ASP A 223 -4.95 -18.64 30.00
C ASP A 223 -5.13 -19.38 28.67
N PHE A 224 -5.54 -20.65 28.71
CA PHE A 224 -6.01 -21.39 27.53
C PHE A 224 -7.15 -20.63 26.81
N LYS A 225 -8.14 -20.11 27.56
CA LYS A 225 -9.22 -19.28 27.00
C LYS A 225 -8.71 -18.01 26.31
N LYS A 226 -7.62 -17.41 26.81
CA LYS A 226 -7.00 -16.20 26.21
C LYS A 226 -6.34 -16.53 24.87
N ILE A 227 -5.51 -17.58 24.79
CA ILE A 227 -4.87 -17.98 23.53
C ILE A 227 -5.89 -18.49 22.51
N TYR A 228 -6.84 -19.33 22.94
CA TYR A 228 -7.93 -19.82 22.09
C TYR A 228 -8.75 -18.67 21.50
N PHE A 229 -9.05 -17.63 22.28
CA PHE A 229 -9.78 -16.46 21.77
C PHE A 229 -8.99 -15.70 20.69
N MET A 230 -7.68 -15.52 20.86
CA MET A 230 -6.84 -14.86 19.84
C MET A 230 -6.92 -15.58 18.51
N GLU A 231 -6.75 -16.90 18.51
CA GLU A 231 -6.77 -17.70 17.28
C GLU A 231 -8.18 -17.85 16.70
N TRP A 232 -9.19 -18.08 17.55
CA TRP A 232 -10.60 -18.13 17.17
C TRP A 232 -11.01 -16.84 16.47
N PHE A 233 -10.64 -15.68 17.03
CA PHE A 233 -10.93 -14.39 16.43
C PHE A 233 -10.21 -14.25 15.10
N HIS A 234 -8.91 -14.59 15.03
CA HIS A 234 -8.12 -14.53 13.78
C HIS A 234 -8.77 -15.33 12.64
N ARG A 235 -9.11 -16.60 12.91
CA ARG A 235 -9.80 -17.49 11.97
C ARG A 235 -11.15 -16.91 11.55
N ASN A 236 -11.94 -16.39 12.49
CA ASN A 236 -13.27 -15.86 12.20
C ASN A 236 -13.28 -14.51 11.47
N ILE A 237 -12.35 -13.59 11.74
CA ILE A 237 -12.23 -12.35 10.95
C ILE A 237 -11.77 -12.65 9.51
N GLY A 238 -10.99 -13.73 9.31
CA GLY A 238 -10.67 -14.30 8.00
C GLY A 238 -11.91 -14.83 7.27
N ARG A 239 -12.73 -15.67 7.93
CA ARG A 239 -14.02 -16.15 7.40
C ARG A 239 -14.94 -14.98 7.02
N LEU A 240 -15.02 -13.95 7.87
CA LEU A 240 -15.84 -12.76 7.63
C LEU A 240 -15.35 -11.95 6.41
N LEU A 241 -14.03 -11.78 6.21
CA LEU A 241 -13.49 -11.20 4.97
C LEU A 241 -13.90 -12.01 3.73
N GLY A 242 -13.93 -13.34 3.83
CA GLY A 242 -14.45 -14.22 2.77
C GLY A 242 -15.90 -13.88 2.40
N LEU A 243 -16.80 -13.81 3.38
CA LEU A 243 -18.22 -13.45 3.15
C LEU A 243 -18.40 -12.02 2.63
N VAL A 244 -17.71 -11.06 3.24
CA VAL A 244 -17.69 -9.63 2.84
C VAL A 244 -17.09 -9.44 1.45
N PHE A 245 -16.28 -10.38 0.96
CA PHE A 245 -15.84 -10.38 -0.43
C PHE A 245 -16.86 -11.05 -1.36
N VAL A 246 -17.21 -12.32 -1.11
CA VAL A 246 -17.99 -13.14 -2.05
C VAL A 246 -19.40 -12.60 -2.27
N ILE A 247 -20.12 -12.18 -1.23
CA ILE A 247 -21.52 -11.74 -1.36
C ILE A 247 -21.62 -10.43 -2.17
N PRO A 248 -20.86 -9.35 -1.88
CA PRO A 248 -20.83 -8.17 -2.73
C PRO A 248 -20.22 -8.41 -4.11
N ALA A 249 -19.25 -9.33 -4.27
CA ALA A 249 -18.73 -9.69 -5.59
C ALA A 249 -19.82 -10.26 -6.50
N ALA A 250 -20.59 -11.24 -6.02
CA ALA A 250 -21.71 -11.84 -6.75
C ALA A 250 -22.79 -10.79 -7.10
N TYR A 251 -23.14 -9.93 -6.15
CA TYR A 251 -24.06 -8.81 -6.37
C TYR A 251 -23.53 -7.80 -7.41
N PHE A 252 -22.25 -7.40 -7.34
CA PHE A 252 -21.68 -6.43 -8.27
C PHE A 252 -21.46 -7.00 -9.68
N ILE A 253 -21.23 -8.31 -9.81
CA ILE A 253 -21.13 -8.98 -11.11
C ILE A 253 -22.53 -9.10 -11.74
N SER A 254 -23.50 -9.67 -11.02
CA SER A 254 -24.88 -9.85 -11.51
C SER A 254 -25.59 -8.54 -11.85
N LYS A 255 -25.36 -7.46 -11.10
CA LYS A 255 -25.90 -6.12 -11.40
C LYS A 255 -25.03 -5.29 -12.35
N GLY A 256 -24.07 -5.88 -13.07
CA GLY A 256 -23.26 -5.17 -14.07
C GLY A 256 -22.39 -4.02 -13.54
N LYS A 257 -22.11 -4.02 -12.23
CA LYS A 257 -21.29 -3.00 -11.53
C LYS A 257 -19.79 -3.31 -11.62
N VAL A 258 -19.42 -4.54 -12.00
CA VAL A 258 -18.10 -4.96 -12.50
C VAL A 258 -18.19 -5.15 -14.02
N HIS A 259 -17.20 -4.66 -14.77
CA HIS A 259 -17.17 -4.86 -16.23
C HIS A 259 -16.81 -6.32 -16.58
N LYS A 260 -17.36 -6.89 -17.67
CA LYS A 260 -17.09 -8.29 -18.08
C LYS A 260 -15.58 -8.61 -18.16
N LYS A 261 -14.78 -7.75 -18.81
CA LYS A 261 -13.30 -7.84 -18.90
C LYS A 261 -12.54 -7.58 -17.58
N ASN A 262 -13.24 -7.39 -16.47
CA ASN A 262 -12.70 -7.25 -15.12
C ASN A 262 -13.12 -8.38 -14.17
N ILE A 263 -14.10 -9.24 -14.53
CA ILE A 263 -14.60 -10.31 -13.67
C ILE A 263 -13.47 -11.22 -13.19
N ALA A 264 -12.59 -11.66 -14.11
CA ALA A 264 -11.43 -12.50 -13.78
C ALA A 264 -10.49 -11.90 -12.71
N LYS A 265 -10.43 -10.57 -12.56
CA LYS A 265 -9.62 -9.89 -11.53
C LYS A 265 -10.30 -9.92 -10.15
N VAL A 266 -11.64 -9.90 -10.14
CA VAL A 266 -12.45 -10.05 -8.93
C VAL A 266 -12.46 -11.51 -8.49
N VAL A 267 -12.60 -12.46 -9.43
CA VAL A 267 -12.46 -13.90 -9.16
C VAL A 267 -11.06 -14.21 -8.62
N GLY A 268 -9.99 -13.75 -9.28
CA GLY A 268 -8.62 -13.97 -8.80
C GLY A 268 -8.35 -13.38 -7.41
N LEU A 269 -8.93 -12.24 -7.06
CA LEU A 269 -8.87 -11.71 -5.69
C LEU A 269 -9.61 -12.62 -4.67
N GLY A 270 -10.75 -13.20 -5.05
CA GLY A 270 -11.42 -14.23 -4.26
C GLY A 270 -10.60 -15.50 -4.12
N SER A 271 -9.92 -15.95 -5.18
CA SER A 271 -8.99 -17.08 -5.14
C SER A 271 -7.81 -16.82 -4.22
N LEU A 272 -7.30 -15.59 -4.14
CA LEU A 272 -6.25 -15.21 -3.18
C LEU A 272 -6.75 -15.24 -1.73
N ILE A 273 -8.03 -14.94 -1.47
CA ILE A 273 -8.64 -15.09 -0.13
C ILE A 273 -8.82 -16.56 0.24
N GLY A 274 -9.22 -17.41 -0.72
CA GLY A 274 -9.28 -18.87 -0.52
C GLY A 274 -7.89 -19.48 -0.26
N ALA A 275 -6.90 -19.12 -1.07
CA ALA A 275 -5.50 -19.54 -0.90
C ALA A 275 -4.89 -19.03 0.42
N GLN A 276 -5.33 -17.86 0.93
CA GLN A 276 -4.98 -17.38 2.26
C GLN A 276 -5.44 -18.35 3.36
N GLY A 277 -6.70 -18.79 3.31
CA GLY A 277 -7.21 -19.79 4.25
C GLY A 277 -6.49 -21.15 4.13
N ALA A 278 -6.15 -21.58 2.91
CA ALA A 278 -5.41 -22.82 2.68
C ALA A 278 -3.96 -22.76 3.21
N ILE A 279 -3.25 -21.65 3.00
CA ILE A 279 -1.89 -21.45 3.54
C ILE A 279 -1.94 -21.31 5.06
N GLY A 280 -2.95 -20.63 5.62
CA GLY A 280 -3.15 -20.53 7.07
C GLY A 280 -3.39 -21.89 7.73
N TRP A 281 -4.17 -22.77 7.09
CA TRP A 281 -4.31 -24.16 7.53
C TRP A 281 -2.98 -24.94 7.47
N PHE A 282 -2.28 -24.91 6.33
CA PHE A 282 -0.99 -25.58 6.12
C PHE A 282 0.13 -25.06 7.05
N MET A 283 -0.01 -23.83 7.54
CA MET A 283 0.88 -23.20 8.51
C MET A 283 0.64 -23.75 9.93
N VAL A 284 -0.62 -23.93 10.33
CA VAL A 284 -0.98 -24.53 11.64
C VAL A 284 -0.72 -26.03 11.64
N SER A 285 -1.15 -26.75 10.59
CA SER A 285 -1.15 -28.22 10.58
C SER A 285 0.21 -28.87 10.82
N SER A 286 1.30 -28.15 10.51
CA SER A 286 2.67 -28.62 10.80
C SER A 286 3.18 -28.35 12.20
N GLY A 287 2.67 -27.34 12.90
CA GLY A 287 3.00 -27.19 14.32
C GLY A 287 2.42 -28.34 15.17
N LEU A 288 1.54 -29.14 14.58
CA LEU A 288 0.88 -30.30 15.16
C LEU A 288 1.50 -31.65 14.69
N GLU A 289 2.59 -31.63 13.91
CA GLU A 289 3.32 -32.83 13.48
C GLU A 289 3.97 -33.49 14.72
N LYS A 290 3.59 -34.75 15.02
CA LYS A 290 3.92 -35.43 16.30
C LYS A 290 5.41 -35.69 16.48
N ASP A 291 6.11 -35.88 15.38
CA ASP A 291 7.54 -36.12 15.24
C ASP A 291 8.36 -34.96 15.88
N LEU A 292 7.81 -33.73 15.90
CA LEU A 292 8.38 -32.58 16.62
C LEU A 292 8.30 -32.73 18.16
N GLY A 293 7.43 -33.60 18.66
CA GLY A 293 7.40 -34.02 20.06
C GLY A 293 8.56 -34.95 20.40
N GLU A 294 8.88 -35.88 19.49
CA GLU A 294 9.87 -36.96 19.71
C GLU A 294 11.33 -36.46 19.70
N ILE A 295 11.64 -35.43 18.90
CA ILE A 295 12.97 -34.78 18.91
C ILE A 295 13.08 -33.92 20.20
N PRO A 296 14.02 -34.18 21.12
CA PRO A 296 14.07 -33.46 22.41
C PRO A 296 14.28 -31.95 22.27
N GLU A 297 15.11 -31.54 21.32
CA GLU A 297 15.52 -30.15 21.08
C GLU A 297 14.54 -29.36 20.20
N ALA A 298 13.57 -30.05 19.57
CA ALA A 298 12.59 -29.40 18.72
C ALA A 298 11.52 -28.68 19.58
N ILE A 299 11.49 -27.36 19.47
CA ILE A 299 10.40 -26.52 19.98
C ILE A 299 9.25 -26.56 18.96
N PRO A 300 8.05 -27.06 19.33
CA PRO A 300 6.92 -27.18 18.41
C PRO A 300 6.31 -25.79 18.15
N ARG A 301 6.68 -25.20 17.01
CA ARG A 301 6.24 -23.87 16.59
C ARG A 301 5.93 -23.83 15.10
N VAL A 302 5.18 -22.83 14.67
CA VAL A 302 4.97 -22.54 13.25
C VAL A 302 6.31 -22.18 12.59
N SER A 303 6.75 -22.99 11.62
CA SER A 303 7.95 -22.71 10.82
C SER A 303 7.92 -21.30 10.21
N GLN A 304 9.05 -20.60 10.35
CA GLN A 304 9.27 -19.23 9.89
C GLN A 304 9.02 -19.05 8.38
N TYR A 305 9.25 -20.08 7.57
CA TYR A 305 8.90 -20.07 6.14
C TYR A 305 7.39 -20.04 5.92
N ARG A 306 6.63 -20.87 6.65
CA ARG A 306 5.17 -20.96 6.51
C ARG A 306 4.51 -19.68 7.02
N LEU A 307 4.97 -19.14 8.16
CA LEU A 307 4.59 -17.83 8.69
C LEU A 307 4.86 -16.70 7.68
N THR A 308 6.08 -16.64 7.13
CA THR A 308 6.48 -15.59 6.19
C THR A 308 5.77 -15.70 4.84
N ALA A 309 5.48 -16.91 4.36
CA ALA A 309 4.68 -17.15 3.17
C ALA A 309 3.22 -16.69 3.37
N HIS A 310 2.62 -17.03 4.51
CA HIS A 310 1.27 -16.59 4.89
C HIS A 310 1.18 -15.05 4.98
N LEU A 311 2.14 -14.42 5.68
CA LEU A 311 2.25 -12.96 5.81
C LEU A 311 2.49 -12.28 4.45
N GLY A 312 3.40 -12.81 3.62
CA GLY A 312 3.73 -12.26 2.30
C GLY A 312 2.56 -12.33 1.32
N MET A 313 1.81 -13.44 1.35
CA MET A 313 0.56 -13.58 0.60
C MET A 313 -0.52 -12.60 1.13
N ALA A 314 -0.51 -12.25 2.41
CA ALA A 314 -1.46 -11.29 2.99
C ALA A 314 -1.12 -9.86 2.55
N TYR A 315 0.17 -9.50 2.52
CA TYR A 315 0.65 -8.27 1.88
C TYR A 315 0.27 -8.22 0.39
N LEU A 316 0.42 -9.32 -0.36
CA LEU A 316 0.04 -9.38 -1.77
C LEU A 316 -1.48 -9.09 -1.96
N LEU A 317 -2.33 -9.77 -1.19
CA LEU A 317 -3.77 -9.55 -1.17
C LEU A 317 -4.11 -8.10 -0.81
N TYR A 318 -3.51 -7.57 0.27
CA TYR A 318 -3.67 -6.18 0.71
C TYR A 318 -3.32 -5.18 -0.40
N VAL A 319 -2.13 -5.32 -1.00
CA VAL A 319 -1.62 -4.48 -2.08
C VAL A 319 -2.57 -4.52 -3.28
N MET A 320 -3.05 -5.70 -3.68
CA MET A 320 -3.92 -5.86 -4.84
C MET A 320 -5.32 -5.26 -4.61
N LEU A 321 -5.92 -5.49 -3.44
CA LEU A 321 -7.19 -4.88 -3.03
C LEU A 321 -7.06 -3.34 -2.98
N PHE A 322 -6.04 -2.83 -2.28
CA PHE A 322 -5.77 -1.40 -2.13
C PHE A 322 -5.58 -0.70 -3.49
N MET A 323 -4.73 -1.27 -4.35
CA MET A 323 -4.41 -0.68 -5.65
C MET A 323 -5.57 -0.76 -6.64
N TYR A 324 -6.37 -1.83 -6.62
CA TYR A 324 -7.51 -1.96 -7.52
C TYR A 324 -8.70 -1.09 -7.07
N GLY A 325 -9.00 -1.03 -5.78
CA GLY A 325 -9.97 -0.09 -5.20
C GLY A 325 -9.60 1.36 -5.51
N SER A 326 -8.34 1.74 -5.20
CA SER A 326 -7.79 3.06 -5.49
C SER A 326 -7.85 3.43 -6.97
N LYS A 327 -7.49 2.52 -7.89
CA LYS A 327 -7.61 2.74 -9.34
C LYS A 327 -9.08 2.99 -9.73
N THR A 328 -10.00 2.17 -9.23
CA THR A 328 -11.43 2.24 -9.55
C THR A 328 -12.05 3.56 -9.09
N ILE A 329 -11.77 4.00 -7.85
CA ILE A 329 -12.23 5.29 -7.35
C ILE A 329 -11.62 6.45 -8.16
N ARG A 330 -10.31 6.38 -8.46
CA ARG A 330 -9.60 7.43 -9.22
C ARG A 330 -10.17 7.63 -10.63
N LEU A 331 -10.47 6.54 -11.35
CA LEU A 331 -11.07 6.63 -12.68
C LEU A 331 -12.50 7.20 -12.61
N ASN A 332 -13.32 6.77 -11.64
CA ASN A 332 -14.66 7.36 -11.47
C ASN A 332 -14.63 8.85 -11.10
N LYS A 333 -13.66 9.29 -10.27
CA LYS A 333 -13.47 10.72 -9.95
C LYS A 333 -13.02 11.56 -11.16
N LEU A 334 -12.30 10.97 -12.13
CA LEU A 334 -12.01 11.62 -13.41
C LEU A 334 -13.26 11.74 -14.29
N LEU A 335 -14.04 10.66 -14.47
CA LEU A 335 -15.21 10.65 -15.37
C LEU A 335 -16.34 11.59 -14.92
N THR A 336 -16.42 11.83 -13.61
CA THR A 336 -17.39 12.75 -12.98
C THR A 336 -16.88 14.19 -12.90
N ASN A 337 -15.73 14.53 -13.51
CA ASN A 337 -15.08 15.85 -13.48
C ASN A 337 -14.82 16.44 -12.07
N LYS A 338 -14.91 15.62 -11.00
CA LYS A 338 -14.70 16.04 -9.59
C LYS A 338 -13.23 16.32 -9.23
N ILE A 339 -12.35 16.44 -10.22
CA ILE A 339 -10.92 16.74 -10.07
C ILE A 339 -10.53 17.75 -11.14
N LYS A 340 -9.84 18.84 -10.76
CA LYS A 340 -9.25 19.84 -11.69
C LYS A 340 -8.04 19.22 -12.44
N ALA A 341 -8.32 18.30 -13.36
CA ALA A 341 -7.35 17.35 -13.89
C ALA A 341 -6.19 17.98 -14.69
N ASN A 342 -6.42 19.07 -15.42
CA ASN A 342 -5.39 19.72 -16.27
C ASN A 342 -4.18 20.20 -15.44
N LYS A 343 -4.42 20.99 -14.40
CA LYS A 343 -3.38 21.47 -13.47
C LYS A 343 -2.58 20.34 -12.78
N ILE A 344 -3.18 19.15 -12.66
CA ILE A 344 -2.48 17.96 -12.14
C ILE A 344 -1.70 17.24 -13.25
N ARG A 345 -2.21 17.19 -14.50
CA ARG A 345 -1.49 16.65 -15.66
C ARG A 345 -0.19 17.41 -15.93
N GLU A 346 -0.22 18.74 -15.87
CA GLU A 346 0.97 19.61 -16.02
C GLU A 346 2.08 19.23 -15.03
N VAL A 347 1.75 19.13 -13.74
CA VAL A 347 2.68 18.70 -12.67
C VAL A 347 3.24 17.30 -12.93
N LEU A 348 2.40 16.37 -13.40
CA LEU A 348 2.76 14.96 -13.60
C LEU A 348 3.43 14.67 -14.96
N LYS A 349 3.50 15.64 -15.88
CA LYS A 349 4.21 15.54 -17.16
C LYS A 349 5.72 15.72 -17.05
N ASN A 350 6.22 16.31 -15.97
CA ASN A 350 7.65 16.55 -15.78
C ASN A 350 8.45 15.23 -15.78
N PRO A 351 9.50 15.05 -16.61
CA PRO A 351 10.29 13.81 -16.66
C PRO A 351 10.90 13.39 -15.32
N ARG A 352 11.27 14.36 -14.45
CA ARG A 352 11.77 14.08 -13.09
C ARG A 352 10.72 13.37 -12.23
N MET A 353 9.42 13.58 -12.50
CA MET A 353 8.32 12.87 -11.86
C MET A 353 8.30 11.37 -12.21
N LYS A 354 8.62 11.00 -13.45
CA LYS A 354 8.70 9.59 -13.88
C LYS A 354 9.83 8.87 -13.15
N SER A 355 11.01 9.48 -13.06
CA SER A 355 12.15 8.93 -12.32
C SER A 355 11.83 8.81 -10.82
N TYR A 356 11.40 9.90 -10.17
CA TYR A 356 11.06 9.91 -8.75
C TYR A 356 9.98 8.87 -8.39
N ARG A 357 8.89 8.79 -9.16
CA ARG A 357 7.84 7.77 -9.01
C ARG A 357 8.38 6.35 -9.13
N ASN A 358 9.32 6.10 -10.05
CA ASN A 358 9.97 4.80 -10.18
C ASN A 358 10.87 4.51 -8.97
N GLY A 359 11.56 5.51 -8.41
CA GLY A 359 12.28 5.38 -7.13
C GLY A 359 11.36 4.97 -5.98
N VAL A 360 10.19 5.61 -5.85
CA VAL A 360 9.16 5.22 -4.85
C VAL A 360 8.67 3.78 -5.06
N LEU A 361 8.57 3.29 -6.30
CA LEU A 361 8.22 1.89 -6.58
C LEU A 361 9.31 0.92 -6.08
N HIS A 362 10.59 1.18 -6.36
CA HIS A 362 11.67 0.35 -5.83
C HIS A 362 11.70 0.38 -4.30
N MET A 363 11.45 1.55 -3.69
CA MET A 363 11.30 1.68 -2.24
C MET A 363 10.13 0.82 -1.71
N THR A 364 8.99 0.81 -2.40
CA THR A 364 7.84 -0.05 -2.03
C THR A 364 8.20 -1.54 -2.05
N ILE A 365 8.95 -1.98 -3.06
CA ILE A 365 9.39 -3.38 -3.21
C ILE A 365 10.40 -3.73 -2.10
N ALA A 366 11.37 -2.86 -1.85
CA ALA A 366 12.34 -3.04 -0.77
C ALA A 366 11.65 -3.10 0.61
N THR A 367 10.69 -2.21 0.89
CA THR A 367 9.92 -2.24 2.14
C THR A 367 9.11 -3.53 2.29
N LEU A 368 8.51 -4.04 1.21
CA LEU A 368 7.82 -5.33 1.24
C LEU A 368 8.79 -6.48 1.55
N ILE A 369 10.00 -6.49 0.99
CA ILE A 369 11.05 -7.46 1.33
C ILE A 369 11.47 -7.32 2.81
N THR A 370 11.57 -6.11 3.35
CA THR A 370 11.82 -5.87 4.79
C THR A 370 10.67 -6.38 5.67
N CYS A 371 9.42 -6.33 5.20
CA CYS A 371 8.28 -6.94 5.90
C CYS A 371 8.37 -8.47 5.92
N LEU A 372 8.89 -9.09 4.85
CA LEU A 372 9.13 -10.54 4.82
C LEU A 372 10.26 -10.96 5.75
N SER A 373 11.39 -10.24 5.78
CA SER A 373 12.46 -10.54 6.74
C SER A 373 12.02 -10.31 8.19
N GLY A 374 11.10 -9.38 8.45
CA GLY A 374 10.44 -9.24 9.75
C GLY A 374 9.58 -10.45 10.13
N GLY A 375 8.93 -11.09 9.16
CA GLY A 375 8.24 -12.37 9.34
C GLY A 375 9.20 -13.51 9.72
N MET A 376 10.40 -13.55 9.13
CA MET A 376 11.43 -14.52 9.49
C MET A 376 11.97 -14.27 10.91
N VAL A 377 12.22 -13.00 11.27
CA VAL A 377 12.61 -12.61 12.65
C VAL A 377 11.56 -13.05 13.67
N ALA A 378 10.28 -12.86 13.38
CA ALA A 378 9.17 -13.27 14.26
C ALA A 378 8.91 -14.78 14.27
N GLY A 379 9.33 -15.53 13.25
CA GLY A 379 9.20 -16.99 13.21
C GLY A 379 10.32 -17.75 13.92
N LEU A 380 11.51 -17.14 14.01
CA LEU A 380 12.68 -17.67 14.73
C LEU A 380 12.83 -17.11 16.16
N ASP A 381 11.91 -16.26 16.59
CA ASP A 381 12.01 -15.45 17.83
C ASP A 381 13.31 -14.63 17.93
N ALA A 382 13.90 -14.35 16.77
CA ALA A 382 15.19 -13.68 16.62
C ALA A 382 15.20 -12.23 17.15
N GLY A 383 14.06 -11.68 17.58
CA GLY A 383 13.99 -10.42 18.31
C GLY A 383 14.58 -10.47 19.73
N LEU A 384 14.85 -11.67 20.27
CA LEU A 384 15.36 -11.90 21.63
C LEU A 384 16.86 -12.26 21.69
N VAL A 385 17.58 -12.19 20.57
CA VAL A 385 18.99 -12.65 20.48
C VAL A 385 19.97 -11.55 20.90
N TYR A 386 19.95 -10.43 20.17
CA TYR A 386 20.65 -9.20 20.52
C TYR A 386 19.61 -8.11 20.74
N ASN A 387 19.65 -7.41 21.88
CA ASN A 387 18.59 -6.47 22.27
C ASN A 387 19.05 -5.00 22.31
N GLU A 388 20.35 -4.73 22.29
CA GLU A 388 20.90 -3.39 22.07
C GLU A 388 20.90 -2.94 20.60
N PHE A 389 21.08 -1.63 20.40
CA PHE A 389 21.15 -0.96 19.11
C PHE A 389 22.03 0.31 19.22
N PRO A 390 22.86 0.66 18.22
CA PRO A 390 23.06 0.01 16.92
C PRO A 390 23.95 -1.23 16.95
N MET A 391 24.53 -1.56 18.10
CA MET A 391 25.38 -2.74 18.25
C MET A 391 24.58 -4.06 18.22
N MET A 392 25.33 -5.14 18.05
CA MET A 392 24.97 -6.54 18.27
C MET A 392 26.20 -7.15 18.99
N GLY A 393 26.15 -7.15 20.31
CA GLY A 393 27.28 -7.49 21.18
C GLY A 393 28.42 -6.47 21.06
N ASN A 394 29.64 -6.95 20.82
CA ASN A 394 30.86 -6.14 20.85
C ASN A 394 31.06 -5.23 19.60
N GLY A 395 30.14 -5.22 18.64
CA GLY A 395 30.26 -4.42 17.41
C GLY A 395 28.92 -4.17 16.71
N ILE A 396 28.93 -3.48 15.57
CA ILE A 396 27.71 -3.21 14.76
C ILE A 396 27.27 -4.47 13.99
N ILE A 397 28.18 -5.43 13.82
CA ILE A 397 27.99 -6.73 13.18
C ILE A 397 28.51 -7.77 14.18
N PRO A 398 27.76 -8.87 14.45
CA PRO A 398 28.23 -9.98 15.28
C PRO A 398 29.54 -10.63 14.79
N PRO A 399 30.19 -11.47 15.61
CA PRO A 399 31.25 -12.37 15.17
C PRO A 399 30.86 -13.17 13.92
N LYS A 400 31.83 -13.44 13.05
CA LYS A 400 31.58 -14.14 11.79
C LYS A 400 31.11 -15.58 12.05
N GLU A 401 31.60 -16.15 13.13
CA GLU A 401 31.37 -17.49 13.65
C GLU A 401 29.90 -17.67 14.08
N GLU A 402 29.26 -16.61 14.57
CA GLU A 402 27.83 -16.59 14.86
C GLU A 402 26.97 -16.36 13.61
N ILE A 403 27.48 -15.66 12.60
CA ILE A 403 26.74 -15.35 11.36
C ILE A 403 26.75 -16.54 10.39
N TRP A 404 27.82 -17.32 10.41
CA TRP A 404 28.08 -18.47 9.56
C TRP A 404 28.44 -19.69 10.42
N SER A 405 27.52 -20.06 11.30
CA SER A 405 27.68 -21.19 12.22
C SER A 405 27.37 -22.51 11.50
N GLU A 406 28.20 -23.52 11.77
CA GLU A 406 28.04 -24.89 11.25
C GLU A 406 26.80 -25.59 11.83
N ASN A 407 26.28 -25.13 12.98
CA ASN A 407 25.03 -25.60 13.59
C ASN A 407 23.79 -25.38 12.69
N TYR A 408 23.88 -24.49 11.68
CA TYR A 408 22.83 -24.28 10.66
C TYR A 408 23.24 -24.78 9.26
N ALA A 409 24.25 -25.67 9.22
CA ALA A 409 24.64 -26.46 8.06
C ALA A 409 24.20 -27.94 8.17
N GLU A 410 23.39 -28.27 9.19
CA GLU A 410 22.65 -29.52 9.33
C GLU A 410 21.16 -29.21 9.57
N ASP A 411 20.25 -30.09 9.15
CA ASP A 411 18.80 -29.94 9.37
C ASP A 411 18.35 -30.58 10.69
N ILE A 412 17.05 -30.46 11.02
CA ILE A 412 16.47 -31.01 12.26
C ILE A 412 16.48 -32.55 12.36
N HIS A 413 16.97 -33.24 11.32
CA HIS A 413 17.14 -34.69 11.26
C HIS A 413 18.63 -35.09 11.10
N GLY A 414 19.57 -34.13 11.19
CA GLY A 414 21.00 -34.36 11.02
C GLY A 414 21.46 -34.53 9.57
N ASN A 415 20.66 -34.16 8.57
CA ASN A 415 21.11 -34.17 7.17
C ASN A 415 21.96 -32.92 6.87
N PRO A 416 23.10 -33.05 6.18
CA PRO A 416 23.92 -31.90 5.83
C PRO A 416 23.23 -31.00 4.79
N GLN A 417 23.08 -29.71 5.13
CA GLN A 417 22.51 -28.67 4.28
C GLN A 417 23.52 -27.55 3.97
N PRO A 418 23.40 -26.88 2.80
CA PRO A 418 24.33 -25.80 2.43
C PRO A 418 24.40 -24.66 3.46
N MET A 419 25.62 -24.20 3.75
CA MET A 419 25.93 -23.08 4.66
C MET A 419 25.09 -21.80 4.45
N TRP A 420 24.49 -21.59 3.26
CA TRP A 420 23.58 -20.46 3.00
C TRP A 420 22.26 -20.53 3.78
N TYR A 421 21.88 -21.67 4.36
CA TYR A 421 20.71 -21.75 5.26
C TYR A 421 20.85 -20.88 6.52
N ASN A 422 22.08 -20.47 6.90
CA ASN A 422 22.28 -19.39 7.88
C ASN A 422 21.53 -18.09 7.51
N LEU A 423 21.22 -17.82 6.24
CA LEU A 423 20.45 -16.63 5.83
C LEU A 423 18.95 -16.71 6.19
N PHE A 424 18.45 -17.87 6.65
CA PHE A 424 17.03 -18.17 6.84
C PHE A 424 16.70 -18.96 8.12
N GLU A 425 17.64 -19.74 8.66
CA GLU A 425 17.50 -20.51 9.91
C GLU A 425 18.17 -19.82 11.11
N ASN A 426 19.33 -19.19 10.89
CA ASN A 426 20.15 -18.64 11.98
C ASN A 426 19.52 -17.32 12.51
N PRO A 427 19.08 -17.27 13.78
CA PRO A 427 18.44 -16.10 14.36
C PRO A 427 19.33 -14.84 14.31
N THR A 428 20.62 -14.95 14.62
CA THR A 428 21.59 -13.84 14.58
C THR A 428 21.67 -13.22 13.19
N THR A 429 21.80 -14.05 12.16
CA THR A 429 21.94 -13.62 10.77
C THR A 429 20.64 -13.04 10.22
N VAL A 430 19.49 -13.65 10.53
CA VAL A 430 18.16 -13.14 10.14
C VAL A 430 17.87 -11.80 10.83
N GLN A 431 18.24 -11.63 12.11
CA GLN A 431 18.10 -10.36 12.83
C GLN A 431 19.00 -9.27 12.22
N LEU A 432 20.27 -9.58 11.92
CA LEU A 432 21.22 -8.68 11.26
C LEU A 432 20.70 -8.21 9.89
N ILE A 433 20.20 -9.15 9.06
CA ILE A 433 19.63 -8.84 7.74
C ILE A 433 18.43 -7.91 7.88
N HIS A 434 17.53 -8.16 8.85
CA HIS A 434 16.38 -7.29 9.08
C HIS A 434 16.78 -5.89 9.56
N ARG A 435 17.70 -5.78 10.55
CA ARG A 435 18.27 -4.50 11.02
C ARG A 435 18.90 -3.70 9.87
N GLY A 436 19.68 -4.36 9.01
CA GLY A 436 20.32 -3.75 7.84
C GLY A 436 19.31 -3.26 6.79
N LEU A 437 18.31 -4.07 6.47
CA LEU A 437 17.22 -3.70 5.55
C LEU A 437 16.40 -2.52 6.10
N ALA A 438 16.02 -2.53 7.37
CA ALA A 438 15.28 -1.44 8.01
C ALA A 438 16.09 -0.12 7.97
N THR A 439 17.40 -0.20 8.20
CA THR A 439 18.33 0.95 8.09
C THR A 439 18.41 1.48 6.65
N ALA A 440 18.46 0.59 5.65
CA ALA A 440 18.43 0.99 4.24
C ALA A 440 17.09 1.67 3.86
N ILE A 441 15.96 1.20 4.39
CA ILE A 441 14.65 1.84 4.22
C ILE A 441 14.63 3.23 4.88
N LEU A 442 15.20 3.41 6.08
CA LEU A 442 15.29 4.71 6.75
C LEU A 442 16.02 5.77 5.90
N PHE A 443 17.20 5.43 5.37
CA PHE A 443 17.92 6.34 4.45
C PHE A 443 17.13 6.55 3.15
N GLY A 444 16.49 5.49 2.62
CA GLY A 444 15.67 5.52 1.42
C GLY A 444 14.46 6.46 1.49
N VAL A 445 13.66 6.38 2.57
CA VAL A 445 12.52 7.28 2.78
C VAL A 445 12.97 8.71 3.08
N SER A 446 14.08 8.89 3.81
CA SER A 446 14.66 10.20 4.12
C SER A 446 15.15 10.91 2.85
N TYR A 447 15.86 10.21 1.98
CA TYR A 447 16.28 10.71 0.67
C TYR A 447 15.07 11.00 -0.23
N SER A 448 14.09 10.08 -0.28
CA SER A 448 12.85 10.26 -1.04
C SER A 448 12.08 11.51 -0.59
N TRP A 449 12.03 11.78 0.73
CA TRP A 449 11.43 12.99 1.29
C TRP A 449 12.24 14.25 0.97
N TRP A 450 13.57 14.20 1.09
CA TRP A 450 14.47 15.32 0.79
C TRP A 450 14.35 15.80 -0.66
N ILE A 451 14.25 14.87 -1.62
CA ILE A 451 13.97 15.17 -3.03
C ILE A 451 12.52 15.64 -3.19
N GLY A 452 11.56 14.87 -2.68
CA GLY A 452 10.12 15.11 -2.86
C GLY A 452 9.63 16.46 -2.32
N ARG A 453 10.18 16.94 -1.20
CA ARG A 453 9.73 18.20 -0.55
C ARG A 453 9.91 19.43 -1.44
N ARG A 454 10.94 19.41 -2.30
CA ARG A 454 11.30 20.44 -3.29
C ARG A 454 10.47 20.35 -4.58
N MET A 455 9.70 19.27 -4.79
CA MET A 455 8.88 19.10 -6.00
C MET A 455 7.55 19.87 -5.88
N LYS A 456 7.00 20.30 -7.03
CA LYS A 456 5.71 21.02 -7.13
C LYS A 456 4.50 20.08 -6.93
N LEU A 457 4.46 19.35 -5.81
CA LEU A 457 3.39 18.41 -5.45
C LEU A 457 2.11 19.11 -4.98
N ASN A 458 0.96 18.54 -5.36
CA ASN A 458 -0.35 18.94 -4.83
C ASN A 458 -0.53 18.51 -3.35
N ARG A 459 -1.57 19.00 -2.67
CA ARG A 459 -1.83 18.72 -1.23
C ARG A 459 -1.90 17.22 -0.90
N ALA A 460 -2.59 16.41 -1.71
CA ALA A 460 -2.72 14.97 -1.47
C ALA A 460 -1.38 14.23 -1.62
N ASN A 461 -0.63 14.54 -2.68
CA ASN A 461 0.70 13.96 -2.90
C ASN A 461 1.71 14.41 -1.83
N ARG A 462 1.58 15.64 -1.29
CA ARG A 462 2.41 16.14 -0.18
C ARG A 462 2.05 15.49 1.17
N ILE A 463 0.77 15.20 1.42
CA ILE A 463 0.34 14.41 2.58
C ILE A 463 0.91 12.99 2.49
N LEU A 464 0.80 12.33 1.33
CA LEU A 464 1.36 10.99 1.12
C LEU A 464 2.89 10.97 1.26
N LEU A 465 3.60 11.99 0.78
CA LEU A 465 5.04 12.14 0.94
C LEU A 465 5.45 12.30 2.42
N ASN A 466 4.81 13.21 3.14
CA ASN A 466 5.11 13.43 4.56
C ASN A 466 4.71 12.21 5.40
N GLY A 467 3.59 11.57 5.09
CA GLY A 467 3.16 10.32 5.72
C GLY A 467 4.14 9.18 5.51
N THR A 468 4.65 9.00 4.27
CA THR A 468 5.71 8.01 3.97
C THR A 468 6.95 8.23 4.84
N PHE A 469 7.36 9.49 5.02
CA PHE A 469 8.52 9.83 5.84
C PHE A 469 8.25 9.59 7.34
N ILE A 470 7.11 10.06 7.86
CA ILE A 470 6.71 9.87 9.27
C ILE A 470 6.58 8.39 9.60
N PHE A 471 5.86 7.61 8.79
CA PHE A 471 5.72 6.16 9.00
C PHE A 471 7.06 5.43 8.86
N GLY A 472 7.99 5.91 8.04
CA GLY A 472 9.33 5.34 7.94
C GLY A 472 10.21 5.62 9.17
N LEU A 473 10.12 6.83 9.75
CA LEU A 473 10.78 7.16 11.01
C LEU A 473 10.18 6.34 12.17
N SER A 474 8.85 6.28 12.28
CA SER A 474 8.19 5.49 13.33
C SER A 474 8.40 3.99 13.16
N GLN A 475 8.60 3.48 11.93
CA GLN A 475 8.93 2.06 11.73
C GLN A 475 10.23 1.69 12.47
N VAL A 476 11.31 2.45 12.23
CA VAL A 476 12.60 2.16 12.85
C VAL A 476 12.58 2.48 14.35
N ALA A 477 11.91 3.55 14.77
CA ALA A 477 11.73 3.84 16.19
C ALA A 477 10.97 2.72 16.93
N LEU A 478 9.85 2.24 16.38
CA LEU A 478 9.11 1.10 16.93
C LEU A 478 9.92 -0.21 16.88
N GLY A 479 10.78 -0.38 15.87
CA GLY A 479 11.65 -1.55 15.75
C GLY A 479 12.70 -1.58 16.86
N ILE A 480 13.42 -0.46 17.05
CA ILE A 480 14.40 -0.29 18.13
C ILE A 480 13.72 -0.39 19.51
N LEU A 481 12.52 0.18 19.69
CA LEU A 481 11.79 0.06 20.95
C LEU A 481 11.32 -1.38 21.22
N THR A 482 10.84 -2.10 20.20
CA THR A 482 10.48 -3.53 20.32
C THR A 482 11.70 -4.34 20.74
N LEU A 483 12.84 -4.11 20.07
CA LEU A 483 14.12 -4.77 20.30
C LEU A 483 14.66 -4.52 21.72
N VAL A 484 14.83 -3.27 22.12
CA VAL A 484 15.47 -2.86 23.39
C VAL A 484 14.64 -3.22 24.63
N ASN A 485 13.33 -3.48 24.47
CA ASN A 485 12.44 -3.86 25.57
C ASN A 485 12.07 -5.36 25.54
N TYR A 486 12.84 -6.21 24.86
CA TYR A 486 12.62 -7.68 24.78
C TYR A 486 11.27 -8.08 24.18
N VAL A 487 10.96 -7.52 23.00
CA VAL A 487 9.79 -7.81 22.15
C VAL A 487 8.42 -7.69 22.87
N PRO A 488 8.06 -6.54 23.51
CA PRO A 488 6.74 -6.40 24.11
C PRO A 488 5.66 -6.44 23.03
N VAL A 489 4.63 -7.28 23.25
CA VAL A 489 3.53 -7.54 22.28
C VAL A 489 2.90 -6.25 21.74
N SER A 490 2.76 -5.21 22.58
CA SER A 490 2.23 -3.90 22.19
C SER A 490 3.14 -3.12 21.24
N LEU A 491 4.46 -3.19 21.41
CA LEU A 491 5.44 -2.54 20.53
C LEU A 491 5.62 -3.33 19.23
N ALA A 492 5.71 -4.66 19.31
CA ALA A 492 5.85 -5.55 18.16
C ALA A 492 4.61 -5.48 17.23
N SER A 493 3.40 -5.52 17.80
CA SER A 493 2.16 -5.35 17.02
C SER A 493 1.99 -3.93 16.47
N ALA A 494 2.44 -2.90 17.18
CA ALA A 494 2.49 -1.53 16.65
C ALA A 494 3.50 -1.41 15.48
N HIS A 495 4.67 -2.05 15.58
CA HIS A 495 5.67 -2.12 14.50
C HIS A 495 5.09 -2.81 13.25
N GLN A 496 4.34 -3.90 13.43
CA GLN A 496 3.64 -4.60 12.34
C GLN A 496 2.48 -3.77 11.75
N ALA A 497 1.69 -3.07 12.57
CA ALA A 497 0.65 -2.18 12.08
C ALA A 497 1.22 -1.00 11.28
N ASN A 498 2.33 -0.42 11.77
CA ASN A 498 3.01 0.71 11.16
C ASN A 498 3.62 0.33 9.79
N SER A 499 4.12 -0.89 9.61
CA SER A 499 4.73 -1.32 8.33
C SER A 499 3.71 -1.40 7.20
N VAL A 500 2.49 -1.88 7.50
CA VAL A 500 1.39 -1.86 6.52
C VAL A 500 1.01 -0.41 6.16
N MET A 501 1.06 0.54 7.09
CA MET A 501 0.80 1.96 6.82
C MET A 501 1.92 2.64 6.01
N LEU A 502 3.18 2.25 6.23
CA LEU A 502 4.31 2.64 5.39
C LEU A 502 4.12 2.11 3.95
N VAL A 503 3.78 0.83 3.79
CA VAL A 503 3.45 0.24 2.48
C VAL A 503 2.25 0.94 1.83
N ALA A 504 1.20 1.26 2.59
CA ALA A 504 0.01 1.97 2.10
C ALA A 504 0.32 3.38 1.58
N THR A 505 1.16 4.13 2.31
CA THR A 505 1.57 5.48 1.91
C THR A 505 2.55 5.46 0.74
N LEU A 506 3.48 4.51 0.67
CA LEU A 506 4.34 4.26 -0.49
C LEU A 506 3.53 3.90 -1.75
N LEU A 507 2.58 2.97 -1.65
CA LEU A 507 1.66 2.61 -2.74
C LEU A 507 0.79 3.79 -3.17
N GLY A 508 0.25 4.55 -2.21
CA GLY A 508 -0.54 5.74 -2.45
C GLY A 508 0.26 6.82 -3.18
N LEU A 509 1.51 7.06 -2.76
CA LEU A 509 2.45 8.00 -3.38
C LEU A 509 2.79 7.54 -4.81
N HIS A 510 3.33 6.32 -4.98
CA HIS A 510 3.61 5.72 -6.30
C HIS A 510 2.41 5.79 -7.24
N SER A 511 1.21 5.45 -6.75
CA SER A 511 -0.03 5.53 -7.52
C SER A 511 -0.36 6.98 -7.90
N SER A 512 -0.45 7.91 -6.95
CA SER A 512 -0.83 9.31 -7.18
C SER A 512 0.10 10.06 -8.13
N LEU A 513 1.37 9.66 -8.21
CA LEU A 513 2.38 10.22 -9.12
C LEU A 513 2.33 9.61 -10.55
N LYS A 514 1.49 8.60 -10.83
CA LYS A 514 1.18 8.18 -12.21
C LYS A 514 0.39 9.27 -12.92
N GLN A 515 0.71 9.56 -14.19
CA GLN A 515 -0.01 10.54 -15.01
C GLN A 515 -1.54 10.29 -15.03
N LEU A 516 -2.32 11.37 -15.10
CA LEU A 516 -3.78 11.30 -15.26
C LEU A 516 -4.14 11.29 -16.76
N PRO A 517 -4.71 10.21 -17.31
CA PRO A 517 -5.11 10.20 -18.72
C PRO A 517 -6.19 11.24 -19.01
N ARG A 518 -6.30 11.67 -20.27
CA ARG A 518 -7.47 12.45 -20.76
C ARG A 518 -8.61 11.50 -21.10
N VAL A 519 -9.85 11.92 -20.88
CA VAL A 519 -11.05 11.19 -21.35
C VAL A 519 -11.32 11.66 -22.79
N ILE A 520 -11.50 10.74 -23.73
CA ILE A 520 -11.76 11.04 -25.13
C ILE A 520 -13.26 10.90 -25.41
N SER A 521 -13.82 9.72 -25.15
CA SER A 521 -15.25 9.39 -25.17
C SER A 521 -15.64 8.65 -23.89
N LYS A 522 -16.95 8.59 -23.59
CA LYS A 522 -17.53 8.12 -22.33
C LYS A 522 -18.43 6.89 -22.52
#